data_AF-A0A4Q6B0U6-F1
#
_entry.id   AF-A0A4Q6B0U6-F1
#
_cell.length_a   1.000
_cell.length_b   1.000
_cell.length_c   1.000
_cell.angle_alpha   90.00
_cell.angle_beta   90.00
_cell.angle_gamma   90.00
#
_symmetry.space_group_name_H-M   'P 1'
#
loop_
_entity.id
_entity.type
_entity.pdbx_description
1 polymer ?
#
loop_
_entity_poly.entity_id
_entity_poly.type
_entity_poly.pdbx_seq_one_letter_code
_entity_poly.pdbx_strand_id
1 'polypeptide(L)' 'MKLVMYFGNDFIAAIDVVKKQVSQPGYIGKLKRKLMEEHQIFEDPDSNELEFLLVNLTAPQQGH' A
#
# COMPACT_ATOMS: atom_id res chain seq x y z
N MET A 1 -8.83 5.97 -2.20
CA MET A 1 -7.90 5.44 -1.18
C MET A 1 -6.82 4.67 -1.91
N LYS A 2 -5.58 4.73 -1.43
CA LYS A 2 -4.45 3.99 -1.99
C LYS A 2 -3.74 3.23 -0.88
N LEU A 3 -3.18 2.08 -1.22
CA LEU A 3 -2.23 1.34 -0.40
C LEU A 3 -0.85 1.69 -0.95
N VAL A 4 -0.01 2.25 -0.10
CA VAL A 4 1.33 2.72 -0.45
C VAL A 4 2.33 1.82 0.24
N MET A 5 3.39 1.45 -0.49
CA MET A 5 4.52 0.66 0.00
C MET A 5 5.76 1.55 0.10
N TYR A 6 6.40 1.51 1.25
CA TYR A 6 7.65 2.19 1.56
C TYR A 6 8.72 1.18 1.94
N PHE A 7 9.97 1.53 1.65
CA PHE A 7 11.14 0.85 2.18
C PHE A 7 11.96 1.88 2.98
N GLY A 8 11.85 1.83 4.31
CA GLY A 8 12.31 2.94 5.15
C GLY A 8 11.59 4.24 4.78
N ASN A 9 12.35 5.29 4.45
CA ASN A 9 11.79 6.60 4.07
C ASN A 9 11.47 6.73 2.57
N ASP A 10 11.81 5.71 1.77
CA ASP A 10 11.66 5.78 0.32
C ASP A 10 10.29 5.24 -0.11
N PHE A 11 9.55 6.07 -0.83
CA PHE A 11 8.33 5.66 -1.50
C PHE A 11 8.68 4.71 -2.64
N ILE A 12 8.08 3.52 -2.65
CA ILE A 12 8.29 2.55 -3.72
C ILE A 12 7.14 2.57 -4.71
N ALA A 13 5.92 2.35 -4.21
CA ALA A 13 4.77 2.12 -5.07
C ALA A 13 3.45 2.41 -4.37
N ALA A 14 2.40 2.63 -5.17
CA ALA A 14 1.05 2.77 -4.68
C ALA A 14 0.05 2.04 -5.59
N ILE A 15 -0.91 1.36 -4.97
CA ILE A 15 -2.01 0.69 -5.67
C ILE A 15 -3.36 1.21 -5.19
N ASP A 16 -4.33 1.28 -6.10
CA ASP A 16 -5.68 1.70 -5.76
C ASP A 16 -6.40 0.67 -4.89
N VAL A 17 -7.07 1.19 -3.86
CA VAL A 17 -7.83 0.39 -2.91
C VAL A 17 -9.31 0.63 -3.15
N VAL A 18 -10.03 -0.44 -3.47
CA VAL A 18 -11.48 -0.43 -3.61
C VAL A 18 -12.09 -0.48 -2.21
N LYS A 19 -12.57 0.66 -1.72
CA LYS A 19 -13.13 0.82 -0.36
C LYS A 19 -14.16 -0.27 0.02
N LYS A 20 -15.00 -0.66 -0.94
CA LYS A 20 -16.04 -1.70 -0.74
C LYS A 20 -15.47 -3.09 -0.45
N GLN A 21 -14.22 -3.36 -0.83
CA GLN A 21 -13.56 -4.65 -0.65
C GLN A 21 -12.63 -4.68 0.57
N VAL A 22 -12.37 -3.54 1.23
CA VAL A 22 -11.47 -3.47 2.39
C VAL A 22 -11.93 -4.35 3.55
N SER A 23 -13.24 -4.51 3.73
CA SER A 23 -13.83 -5.41 4.73
C SER A 23 -13.73 -6.89 4.37
N GLN A 24 -13.34 -7.23 3.14
CA GLN A 24 -13.22 -8.62 2.72
C GLN A 24 -11.91 -9.21 3.26
N PRO A 25 -11.96 -10.38 3.91
CA PRO A 25 -10.77 -11.01 4.46
C PRO A 25 -9.74 -11.29 3.35
N GLY A 26 -8.48 -10.96 3.63
CA GLY A 26 -7.36 -11.18 2.72
C GLY A 26 -7.25 -10.21 1.54
N TYR A 27 -8.20 -9.29 1.34
CA TYR A 27 -8.13 -8.31 0.23
C TYR A 27 -6.86 -7.45 0.30
N ILE A 28 -6.60 -6.82 1.44
CA ILE A 28 -5.38 -6.00 1.64
C ILE A 28 -4.11 -6.85 1.52
N GLY A 29 -4.12 -8.08 2.04
CA GLY A 29 -2.98 -9.00 1.92
C GLY A 29 -2.64 -9.33 0.47
N LYS A 30 -3.65 -9.55 -0.38
CA LYS A 30 -3.46 -9.75 -1.82
C LYS A 30 -2.84 -8.53 -2.49
N LEU A 31 -3.25 -7.32 -2.12
CA LEU A 31 -2.68 -6.08 -2.66
C LEU A 31 -1.22 -5.88 -2.23
N LYS A 32 -0.87 -6.17 -0.97
CA LYS A 32 0.53 -6.14 -0.50
C LYS A 32 1.41 -7.10 -1.28
N ARG A 33 0.97 -8.36 -1.41
CA ARG A 33 1.69 -9.39 -2.19
C ARG A 33 1.88 -8.97 -3.64
N LYS A 34 0.83 -8.43 -4.27
CA LYS A 34 0.92 -7.93 -5.64
C LYS A 34 1.97 -6.83 -5.78
N LEU A 35 2.01 -5.86 -4.87
CA LEU A 35 3.03 -4.80 -4.86
C LEU A 35 4.45 -5.37 -4.70
N MET A 36 4.63 -6.36 -3.83
CA MET A 36 5.93 -7.00 -3.64
C MET A 36 6.37 -7.78 -4.88
N GLU A 37 5.47 -8.57 -5.47
CA GLU A 37 5.73 -9.34 -6.70
C GLU A 37 6.07 -8.43 -7.89
N GLU A 38 5.33 -7.33 -8.09
CA GLU A 38 5.57 -6.37 -9.19
C GLU A 38 6.93 -5.66 -9.07
N HIS A 39 7.41 -5.46 -7.84
CA HIS A 39 8.67 -4.78 -7.56
C HIS A 39 9.83 -5.74 -7.21
N GLN A 40 9.64 -7.05 -7.41
CA GLN A 40 10.63 -8.10 -7.12
C GLN A 40 11.18 -8.02 -5.68
N ILE A 41 10.33 -7.60 -4.75
CA ILE A 41 10.67 -7.53 -3.34
C ILE A 41 10.32 -8.87 -2.71
N PHE A 42 11.34 -9.68 -2.46
CA PHE A 42 11.20 -10.95 -1.77
C PHE A 42 11.38 -10.71 -0.27
N GLU A 43 10.56 -11.36 0.55
CA GLU A 43 10.66 -11.29 2.02
C GLU A 43 12.06 -11.71 2.45
N ASP A 44 12.93 -10.73 2.71
CA ASP A 44 14.19 -10.96 3.38
C ASP A 44 13.93 -10.87 4.88
N PRO A 45 14.10 -11.98 5.63
CA PRO A 45 13.79 -12.04 7.05
C PRO A 45 14.68 -11.11 7.91
N ASP A 46 15.79 -10.61 7.37
CA ASP A 46 16.71 -9.66 8.03
C ASP A 46 16.55 -8.22 7.51
N SER A 47 15.72 -7.98 6.48
CA SER A 47 15.52 -6.66 5.89
C SER A 47 14.42 -5.90 6.62
N ASN A 48 14.83 -5.07 7.57
CA ASN A 48 13.98 -4.03 8.14
C ASN A 48 13.48 -3.09 7.02
N GLU A 49 12.22 -2.73 6.87
CA GLU A 49 10.92 -3.22 7.33
C GLU A 49 9.99 -2.64 6.24
N LEU A 50 9.42 -3.46 5.34
CA LEU A 50 8.50 -2.92 4.34
C LEU A 50 7.27 -2.34 5.05
N GLU A 51 7.08 -1.04 4.92
CA GLU A 51 5.94 -0.35 5.51
C GLU A 51 4.83 -0.18 4.50
N PHE A 52 3.60 -0.44 4.93
CA PHE A 52 2.42 -0.28 4.10
C PHE A 52 1.42 0.66 4.73
N LEU A 53 1.15 1.78 4.07
CA LEU A 53 0.27 2.82 4.55
C LEU A 53 -0.99 2.93 3.68
N LEU A 54 -2.15 2.97 4.33
CA LEU A 54 -3.42 3.21 3.67
C LEU A 54 -3.72 4.71 3.70
N VAL A 55 -3.62 5.37 2.55
CA VAL A 55 -3.81 6.83 2.45
C VAL A 55 -5.12 7.16 1.74
N ASN A 56 -5.81 8.16 2.27
CA ASN A 56 -6.96 8.75 1.60
C ASN A 56 -6.56 10.06 0.93
N LEU A 57 -6.10 9.98 -0.33
CA LEU A 57 -5.75 11.14 -1.17
C LEU A 57 -6.99 11.84 -1.74
N THR A 58 -8.10 11.90 -1.00
CA THR A 58 -9.15 12.87 -1.32
C THR A 58 -8.57 14.24 -1.01
N ALA A 59 -8.21 14.98 -2.06
CA ALA A 59 -7.74 16.36 -1.95
C ALA A 59 -8.65 17.13 -0.97
N PRO A 60 -8.11 17.95 -0.05
CA PRO A 60 -8.95 18.92 0.63
C PRO A 60 -9.58 19.76 -0.48
N GLN A 61 -10.90 19.62 -0.67
CA GLN A 61 -11.64 20.63 -1.42
C GLN A 61 -11.50 21.89 -0.59
N GLN A 62 -10.59 22.78 -1.00
CA GLN A 62 -10.55 24.13 -0.49
C GLN A 62 -11.90 24.75 -0.83
N GLY A 63 -12.78 24.79 0.16
CA GLY A 63 -14.07 25.42 0.08
C GLY A 63 -13.91 26.92 0.26
N HIS A 64 -14.40 27.64 -0.75
CA HIS A 64 -14.67 29.09 -0.85
C HIS A 64 -13.49 30.06 -0.73
#